data_AF-A0AAJ0F7V5-F1
#
_entry.id   AF-A0AAJ0F7V5-F1
#
_cell.length_a   1.000
_cell.length_b   1.000
_cell.length_c   1.000
_cell.angle_alpha   90.00
_cell.angle_beta   90.00
_cell.angle_gamma   90.00
#
_symmetry.space_group_name_H-M   'P 1'
#
loop_
_entity.id
_entity.type
_entity.pdbx_description
1 polymer ?
#
loop_
_entity_poly.entity_id
_entity_poly.type
_entity_poly.pdbx_seq_one_letter_code
_entity_poly.pdbx_strand_id
1 'polypeptide(L)'
;EWERYRPEIRDMYLCQHKPLAELVEKMNKHGYSVTNSQMETRLKKWEYWRNLPKRHWQYLAPQIEKRTNAGKMTQVSLSGVVLDPAKVRKGCKR
;
A
#
# COMPACT_ATOMS: atom_id res chain seq x y z
N GLU A 1 8.77 10.21 -16.76
CA GLU A 1 7.51 10.99 -16.72
C GLU A 1 6.53 10.51 -15.63
N TRP A 2 6.13 9.23 -15.60
CA TRP A 2 5.25 8.68 -14.55
C TRP A 2 5.77 8.81 -13.12
N GLU A 3 7.09 8.85 -12.94
CA GLU A 3 7.71 9.06 -11.63
C GLU A 3 7.37 10.41 -11.01
N ARG A 4 7.05 11.42 -11.84
CA ARG A 4 6.63 12.75 -11.37
C ARG A 4 5.26 12.69 -10.69
N TYR A 5 4.35 11.87 -11.21
CA TYR A 5 3.00 11.67 -10.68
C TYR A 5 2.93 10.52 -9.66
N ARG A 6 3.97 9.69 -9.56
CA ARG A 6 4.08 8.60 -8.59
C ARG A 6 3.73 9.02 -7.16
N PRO A 7 4.25 10.14 -6.60
CA PRO A 7 3.86 10.57 -5.25
C PRO A 7 2.37 10.96 -5.15
N GLU A 8 1.81 11.64 -6.15
CA GLU A 8 0.38 11.99 -6.16
C GLU A 8 -0.53 10.77 -6.27
N ILE A 9 -0.19 9.82 -7.16
CA ILE A 9 -0.91 8.55 -7.30
C ILE A 9 -0.84 7.78 -5.98
N ARG A 10 0.33 7.75 -5.34
CA ARG A 10 0.53 7.10 -4.06
C ARG A 10 -0.34 7.72 -2.98
N ASP A 11 -0.38 9.04 -2.88
CA ASP A 11 -1.24 9.74 -1.91
C ASP A 11 -2.72 9.44 -2.17
N MET A 12 -3.19 9.59 -3.41
CA MET A 12 -4.57 9.28 -3.76
C MET A 12 -4.93 7.81 -3.51
N TYR A 13 -4.02 6.90 -3.85
CA TYR A 13 -4.30 5.47 -3.74
C TYR A 13 -4.18 4.95 -2.30
N LEU A 14 -3.23 5.43 -1.51
CA LEU A 14 -2.95 4.93 -0.15
C LEU A 14 -3.53 5.80 0.96
N CYS A 15 -3.47 7.13 0.83
CA CYS A 15 -3.99 8.05 1.85
C CYS A 15 -5.48 8.36 1.62
N GLN A 16 -5.88 8.67 0.39
CA GLN A 16 -7.27 9.04 0.09
C GLN A 16 -8.17 7.84 -0.25
N HIS A 17 -7.60 6.63 -0.32
CA HIS A 17 -8.33 5.39 -0.65
C HIS A 17 -9.15 5.46 -1.96
N LYS A 18 -8.78 6.34 -2.89
CA LYS A 18 -9.52 6.62 -4.14
C LYS A 18 -9.59 5.43 -5.10
N PRO A 19 -10.71 5.18 -5.80
CA PRO A 19 -10.81 4.07 -6.75
C PRO A 19 -9.85 4.26 -7.93
N LEU A 20 -9.50 3.15 -8.60
CA LEU A 20 -8.64 3.15 -9.79
C LEU A 20 -9.19 4.02 -10.93
N ALA A 21 -10.52 4.08 -11.05
CA ALA A 21 -11.20 4.91 -12.04
C ALA A 21 -10.87 6.40 -11.89
N GLU A 22 -10.87 6.95 -10.66
CA GLU A 22 -10.52 8.36 -10.44
C GLU A 22 -9.04 8.64 -10.75
N LEU A 23 -8.15 7.69 -10.44
CA LEU A 23 -6.73 7.77 -10.78
C LEU A 23 -6.51 7.78 -12.30
N VAL A 24 -7.27 6.98 -13.02
CA VAL A 24 -7.28 6.92 -14.49
C VAL A 24 -7.84 8.22 -15.07
N GLU A 25 -8.95 8.73 -14.54
CA GLU A 25 -9.54 10.00 -14.99
C GLU A 25 -8.54 11.15 -14.82
N LYS A 26 -7.85 11.20 -13.67
CA LYS A 26 -6.83 12.21 -13.42
C LYS A 26 -5.68 12.08 -14.41
N MET A 27 -5.21 10.87 -14.68
CA MET A 27 -4.19 10.62 -15.70
C MET A 27 -4.63 11.07 -17.10
N ASN A 28 -5.88 10.78 -17.48
CA ASN A 28 -6.45 11.23 -18.75
C ASN A 28 -6.49 12.76 -18.84
N LYS A 29 -6.86 13.45 -17.76
CA LYS A 29 -6.82 14.93 -17.67
C LYS A 29 -5.42 15.50 -17.85
N HIS A 30 -4.38 14.75 -17.46
CA HIS A 30 -2.98 15.10 -17.68
C HIS A 30 -2.45 14.69 -19.07
N GLY A 31 -3.30 14.15 -19.96
CA GLY A 31 -2.93 13.72 -21.31
C GLY A 31 -2.44 12.27 -21.41
N TYR A 32 -2.46 11.51 -20.31
CA TYR A 32 -2.09 10.09 -20.31
C TYR A 32 -3.34 9.24 -20.46
N SER A 33 -3.62 8.79 -21.69
CA SER A 33 -4.74 7.88 -21.97
C SER A 33 -4.42 6.46 -21.48
N VAL A 34 -4.68 6.19 -20.21
CA VAL A 34 -4.47 4.86 -19.59
C VAL A 34 -5.78 4.21 -19.21
N THR A 35 -5.82 2.87 -19.26
CA THR A 35 -6.96 2.08 -18.80
C THR A 35 -6.78 1.66 -17.33
N ASN A 36 -7.87 1.33 -16.64
CA ASN A 36 -7.86 0.76 -15.28
C ASN A 36 -6.88 -0.42 -15.14
N SER A 37 -6.85 -1.34 -16.11
CA SER A 37 -5.97 -2.52 -16.08
C SER A 37 -4.48 -2.15 -16.18
N GLN A 38 -4.15 -1.12 -16.98
CA GLN A 38 -2.77 -0.63 -17.07
C GLN A 38 -2.35 0.08 -15.78
N MET A 39 -3.28 0.83 -15.17
CA MET A 39 -3.03 1.47 -13.88
C MET A 39 -2.84 0.44 -12.77
N GLU A 40 -3.66 -0.61 -12.73
CA GLU A 40 -3.49 -1.72 -11.78
C GLU A 40 -2.14 -2.42 -11.95
N THR A 41 -1.74 -2.70 -13.18
CA THR A 41 -0.44 -3.31 -13.47
C THR A 41 0.72 -2.43 -12.99
N ARG A 42 0.61 -1.11 -13.15
CA ARG A 42 1.61 -0.14 -12.65
C ARG A 42 1.64 -0.09 -11.12
N LEU A 43 0.48 -0.06 -10.47
CA LEU A 43 0.41 -0.09 -9.00
C LEU A 43 1.00 -1.38 -8.43
N LYS A 44 0.77 -2.52 -9.10
CA LYS A 44 1.42 -3.79 -8.78
C LYS A 44 2.95 -3.70 -8.98
N LYS A 45 3.41 -3.14 -10.09
CA LYS A 45 4.85 -2.93 -10.37
C LYS A 45 5.52 -2.00 -9.36
N TRP A 46 4.79 -1.02 -8.82
CA TRP A 46 5.28 -0.14 -7.75
C TRP A 46 5.08 -0.71 -6.35
N GLU A 47 4.57 -1.94 -6.24
CA GLU A 47 4.29 -2.62 -4.99
C GLU A 47 3.41 -1.79 -4.04
N TYR A 48 2.45 -1.05 -4.61
CA TYR A 48 1.47 -0.26 -3.88
C TYR A 48 0.28 -1.13 -3.48
N TRP A 49 0.32 -1.63 -2.25
CA TRP A 49 -0.62 -2.58 -1.70
C TRP A 49 -1.40 -1.87 -0.59
N ARG A 50 -2.73 -1.78 -0.74
CA ARG A 50 -3.59 -1.24 0.34
C ARG A 50 -3.65 -2.16 1.56
N ASN A 51 -3.55 -3.46 1.29
CA ASN A 51 -3.66 -4.51 2.27
C ASN A 51 -2.57 -5.54 2.00
N LEU A 52 -1.94 -6.00 3.06
CA LEU A 52 -0.98 -7.08 2.99
C LEU A 52 -1.75 -8.43 2.98
N PRO A 53 -1.47 -9.33 2.03
CA PRO A 53 -2.14 -10.63 1.95
C PRO A 53 -1.76 -11.53 3.14
N LYS A 54 -2.66 -12.47 3.51
CA LYS A 54 -2.49 -13.36 4.66
C LYS A 54 -1.13 -14.09 4.69
N ARG A 55 -0.66 -14.56 3.53
CA ARG A 55 0.66 -15.22 3.39
C ARG A 55 1.83 -14.36 3.88
N HIS A 56 1.79 -13.05 3.65
CA HIS A 56 2.83 -12.14 4.10
C HIS A 56 2.67 -11.82 5.59
N TRP A 57 1.42 -11.70 6.08
CA TRP A 57 1.16 -11.59 7.53
C TRP A 57 1.67 -12.80 8.31
N GLN A 58 1.53 -14.02 7.80
CA GLN A 58 2.05 -15.23 8.44
C GLN A 58 3.57 -15.19 8.63
N TYR A 59 4.28 -14.52 7.73
CA TYR A 59 5.73 -14.31 7.85
C TYR A 59 6.09 -13.17 8.81
N LEU A 60 5.37 -12.04 8.74
CA LEU A 60 5.65 -10.86 9.55
C LEU A 60 5.20 -10.98 11.00
N ALA A 61 4.08 -11.65 11.26
CA ALA A 61 3.50 -11.81 12.59
C ALA A 61 4.50 -12.36 13.64
N PRO A 62 5.21 -13.48 13.40
CA PRO A 62 6.19 -13.98 14.35
C PRO A 62 7.38 -13.03 14.54
N GLN A 63 7.75 -12.24 13.53
CA GLN A 63 8.84 -11.25 13.66
C GLN A 63 8.40 -10.07 14.53
N ILE A 64 7.17 -9.58 14.34
CA ILE A 64 6.59 -8.49 15.13
C ILE A 64 6.42 -8.94 16.59
N GLU A 65 5.95 -10.16 16.81
CA GLU A 65 5.76 -10.74 18.14
C GLU A 65 7.10 -10.88 18.88
N LYS A 66 8.14 -11.43 18.23
CA LYS A 66 9.49 -11.51 18.80
C LYS A 66 10.04 -10.15 19.22
N ARG A 67 9.84 -9.11 18.40
CA ARG A 67 10.32 -7.74 18.70
C ARG A 67 9.53 -7.10 19.84
N THR A 68 8.22 -7.33 19.87
CA THR A 68 7.34 -6.82 20.94
C THR A 68 7.69 -7.47 22.27
N ASN A 69 7.94 -8.79 22.29
CA ASN A 69 8.40 -9.51 23.49
C ASN A 69 9.77 -9.04 23.99
N ALA A 70 10.63 -8.57 23.09
CA ALA A 70 11.90 -7.94 23.45
C ALA A 70 11.77 -6.47 23.89
N GLY A 71 10.54 -5.97 24.09
CA GLY A 71 10.27 -4.59 24.51
C GLY A 71 10.48 -3.53 23.42
N LYS A 72 10.65 -3.93 22.14
CA LYS A 72 10.92 -2.99 21.04
C LYS A 72 9.62 -2.56 20.37
N MET A 73 9.40 -1.25 20.32
CA MET A 73 8.34 -0.68 19.48
C MET A 73 8.60 -1.01 18.02
N THR A 74 7.62 -1.61 17.35
CA THR A 74 7.71 -2.02 15.95
C THR A 74 6.66 -1.27 15.14
N GLN A 75 7.13 -0.41 14.25
CA GLN A 75 6.31 0.29 13.28
C GLN A 75 6.36 -0.47 11.96
N VAL A 76 5.21 -0.88 11.45
CA VAL A 76 5.12 -1.61 10.18
C VAL A 76 4.65 -0.65 9.11
N SER A 77 5.48 -0.43 8.08
CA SER A 77 5.11 0.36 6.91
C SER A 77 4.82 -0.54 5.71
N LEU A 78 3.67 -0.36 5.07
CA LEU A 78 3.31 -1.02 3.82
C LEU A 78 3.28 0.02 2.70
N SER A 79 4.04 -0.20 1.63
CA SER A 79 4.09 0.72 0.47
C SER A 79 4.46 2.16 0.88
N GLY A 80 5.29 2.28 1.91
CA GLY A 80 5.73 3.53 2.53
C GLY A 80 4.67 4.24 3.39
N VAL A 81 3.49 3.65 3.59
CA VAL A 81 2.49 4.16 4.54
C VAL A 81 2.58 3.36 5.82
N VAL A 82 2.67 4.07 6.95
CA VAL A 82 2.66 3.47 8.28
C VAL A 82 1.30 2.83 8.50
N LEU A 83 1.29 1.53 8.76
CA LEU A 83 0.07 0.84 9.12
C LEU A 83 -0.31 1.17 10.55
N ASP A 84 -1.61 1.40 10.75
CA ASP A 84 -2.17 1.56 12.07
C ASP A 84 -1.89 0.31 12.92
N PRO A 85 -1.44 0.45 14.18
CA PRO A 85 -1.12 -0.67 15.05
C PRO A 85 -2.32 -1.62 15.27
N ALA A 86 -3.57 -1.14 15.21
CA ALA A 86 -4.74 -2.00 15.27
C ALA A 86 -4.86 -2.89 14.03
N LYS A 87 -4.52 -2.36 12.84
CA LYS A 87 -4.47 -3.13 11.59
C LYS A 87 -3.35 -4.17 11.61
N VAL A 88 -2.20 -3.82 12.19
CA VAL A 88 -1.07 -4.75 12.40
C VAL A 88 -1.46 -5.88 13.35
N ARG A 89 -2.07 -5.56 14.50
CA ARG A 89 -2.57 -6.56 15.45
C ARG A 89 -3.60 -7.49 14.82
N LYS A 90 -4.54 -6.94 14.03
CA LYS A 90 -5.54 -7.75 13.31
C LYS A 90 -4.89 -8.69 12.29
N GLY A 91 -3.87 -8.24 11.58
CA GLY A 91 -3.10 -9.07 10.63
C GLY A 91 -2.26 -10.14 11.31
N CYS A 92 -1.78 -9.90 12.53
CA CYS A 92 -1.01 -10.86 13.31
C CYS A 92 -1.85 -11.91 14.05
N LYS A 93 -3.17 -11.69 14.20
CA LYS A 93 -4.07 -12.72 14.76
C LYS A 93 -4.13 -13.92 13.80
N ARG A 94 -3.72 -15.08 14.31
CA ARG A 94 -3.70 -16.36 13.60
C ARG A 94 -5.09 -16.84 13.21
#